data_AF-A0AAV4ZRP8-F1
#
_entry.id   AF-A0AAV4ZRP8-F1
#
_cell.length_a   1.000
_cell.length_b   1.000
_cell.length_c   1.000
_cell.angle_alpha   90.00
_cell.angle_beta   90.00
_cell.angle_gamma   90.00
#
_symmetry.space_group_name_H-M   'P 1'
#
loop_
_entity.id
_entity.type
_entity.pdbx_description
1 polymer ?
#
loop_
_entity_poly.entity_id
_entity_poly.type
_entity_poly.pdbx_seq_one_letter_code
_entity_poly.pdbx_strand_id
1 'polypeptide(L)'
;MATPAGRRPRITLDGQLVGYWEREAARLDALAAEARFGWQRRRYLRKAEQARAQAGRSRAREVARGNAPPDAPSPEPVATAAAPDEK
;
A
#
# COMPACT_ATOMS: atom_id res chain seq x y z
N MET A 1 -12.57 -36.82 -11.27
CA MET A 1 -13.03 -35.41 -11.22
C MET A 1 -11.86 -34.57 -10.73
N ALA A 2 -11.27 -33.74 -11.60
CA ALA A 2 -10.18 -32.84 -11.22
C ALA A 2 -10.78 -31.49 -10.79
N THR A 3 -10.62 -31.14 -9.51
CA THR A 3 -10.96 -29.82 -8.98
C THR A 3 -10.00 -28.80 -9.60
N PRO A 4 -10.47 -27.75 -10.30
CA PRO A 4 -9.57 -26.70 -10.75
C PRO A 4 -9.07 -25.95 -9.51
N ALA A 5 -7.83 -26.22 -9.12
CA ALA A 5 -7.12 -25.40 -8.15
C ALA A 5 -7.08 -23.97 -8.72
N GLY A 6 -7.93 -23.10 -8.17
CA GLY A 6 -8.09 -21.72 -8.62
C GLY A 6 -6.73 -21.06 -8.72
N ARG A 7 -6.40 -20.55 -9.92
CA ARG A 7 -5.18 -19.78 -10.14
C ARG A 7 -5.12 -18.67 -9.10
N ARG A 8 -4.09 -18.70 -8.23
CA ARG A 8 -3.79 -17.56 -7.38
C ARG A 8 -3.63 -16.33 -8.28
N PRO A 9 -4.35 -15.23 -8.01
CA PRO A 9 -4.23 -14.03 -8.82
C PRO A 9 -2.76 -13.61 -8.86
N ARG A 10 -2.30 -13.20 -10.04
CA ARG A 10 -0.93 -12.69 -10.21
C ARG A 10 -0.83 -11.36 -9.48
N ILE A 11 -0.35 -11.40 -8.24
CA ILE A 11 -0.10 -10.19 -7.45
C ILE A 11 1.13 -9.50 -8.05
N THR A 12 0.98 -8.23 -8.40
CA THR A 12 2.10 -7.38 -8.81
C THR A 12 3.07 -7.15 -7.64
N LEU A 13 4.29 -6.73 -7.94
CA LEU A 13 5.26 -6.36 -6.90
C LEU A 13 4.70 -5.25 -5.99
N ASP A 14 4.08 -4.23 -6.57
CA ASP A 14 3.50 -3.13 -5.79
C ASP A 14 2.34 -3.63 -4.90
N GLY A 15 1.52 -4.59 -5.37
CA GLY A 15 0.50 -5.25 -4.56
C GLY A 15 1.07 -6.09 -3.40
N GLN A 16 2.21 -6.77 -3.61
CA GLN A 16 2.93 -7.44 -2.53
C GLN A 16 3.48 -6.45 -1.50
N LEU A 17 3.96 -5.30 -1.96
CA LEU A 17 4.47 -4.24 -1.10
C LEU A 17 3.36 -3.61 -0.25
N VAL A 18 2.16 -3.37 -0.79
CA VAL A 18 1.01 -2.89 0.01
C VAL A 18 0.79 -3.78 1.22
N GLY A 19 0.62 -5.09 1.01
CA GLY A 19 0.38 -6.02 2.11
C GLY A 19 1.58 -6.16 3.07
N TYR A 20 2.81 -6.03 2.57
CA TYR A 20 4.00 -6.00 3.44
C TYR A 20 3.99 -4.77 4.35
N TRP A 21 3.78 -3.59 3.79
CA TRP A 21 3.83 -2.32 4.52
C TRP A 21 2.67 -2.19 5.51
N GLU A 22 1.48 -2.72 5.19
CA GLU A 22 0.36 -2.79 6.12
C GLU A 22 0.67 -3.70 7.32
N ARG A 23 1.24 -4.89 7.08
CA ARG A 23 1.67 -5.79 8.17
C ARG A 23 2.77 -5.17 9.03
N GLU A 24 3.74 -4.50 8.41
CA GLU A 24 4.83 -3.85 9.15
C GLU A 24 4.32 -2.67 9.98
N ALA A 25 3.34 -1.90 9.47
CA ALA A 25 2.67 -0.87 10.26
C ALA A 25 2.00 -1.44 11.52
N ALA A 26 1.22 -2.52 11.38
CA ALA A 26 0.58 -3.19 12.51
C ALA A 26 1.60 -3.76 13.51
N ARG A 27 2.70 -4.33 13.02
CA ARG A 27 3.80 -4.82 13.87
C ARG A 27 4.43 -3.68 14.67
N LEU A 28 4.64 -2.53 14.05
CA LEU A 28 5.22 -1.36 14.71
C LEU A 28 4.25 -0.74 15.74
N ASP A 29 2.95 -0.77 15.49
CA ASP A 29 1.94 -0.39 16.48
C ASP A 29 1.97 -1.32 17.71
N ALA A 30 2.08 -2.64 17.50
CA ALA A 30 2.22 -3.60 18.60
C ALA A 30 3.48 -3.34 19.44
N LEU A 31 4.63 -3.11 18.79
CA LEU A 31 5.87 -2.72 19.48
C LEU A 31 5.74 -1.38 20.21
N ALA A 32 4.98 -0.43 19.68
CA ALA A 32 4.71 0.83 20.34
C ALA A 32 3.84 0.66 21.60
N ALA A 33 2.90 -0.29 21.59
CA ALA A 33 2.06 -0.63 22.73
C ALA A 33 2.86 -1.31 23.86
N GLU A 34 3.83 -2.15 23.52
CA GLU A 34 4.71 -2.84 24.48
C GLU A 34 5.88 -1.98 24.99
N ALA A 35 6.14 -0.83 24.36
CA ALA A 35 7.30 0.00 24.68
C ALA A 35 7.22 0.58 26.10
N ARG A 36 8.26 0.30 26.90
CA ARG A 36 8.38 0.79 28.29
C ARG A 36 8.70 2.29 28.39
N PHE A 37 9.33 2.85 27.36
CA PHE A 37 9.77 4.25 27.38
C PHE A 37 9.03 5.08 26.32
N GLY A 38 8.61 6.29 26.71
CA GLY A 38 7.86 7.19 25.83
C GLY A 38 8.61 7.57 24.54
N TRP A 39 9.93 7.72 24.59
CA TRP A 39 10.73 8.01 23.39
C TRP A 39 10.77 6.81 22.42
N GLN A 40 10.77 5.59 22.96
CA GLN A 40 10.77 4.36 22.16
C GLN A 40 9.41 4.17 21.49
N ARG A 41 8.31 4.37 22.23
CA ARG A 41 6.94 4.41 21.69
C ARG A 41 6.82 5.40 20.53
N ARG A 42 7.27 6.66 20.73
CA ARG A 42 7.24 7.69 19.68
C ARG A 42 8.04 7.27 18.45
N ARG A 43 9.19 6.60 18.62
CA ARG A 43 10.00 6.10 17.50
C ARG A 43 9.25 5.04 16.69
N TYR A 44 8.59 4.08 17.34
CA TYR A 44 7.82 3.05 16.64
C TYR A 44 6.60 3.63 15.93
N LEU A 45 5.87 4.57 16.57
CA LEU A 45 4.73 5.24 15.94
C LEU A 45 5.12 5.99 14.65
N ARG A 46 6.24 6.74 14.67
CA ARG A 46 6.76 7.40 13.45
C ARG A 46 7.08 6.41 12.34
N LYS A 47 7.63 5.24 12.69
CA LYS A 47 7.89 4.18 11.70
C LYS A 47 6.60 3.58 11.17
N ALA A 48 5.59 3.39 12.02
CA ALA A 48 4.28 2.88 11.60
C ALA A 48 3.61 3.84 10.60
N GLU A 49 3.68 5.15 10.86
CA GLU A 49 3.23 6.19 9.91
C GLU A 49 3.98 6.12 8.58
N GLN A 50 5.31 5.97 8.61
CA GLN A 50 6.11 5.81 7.39
C GLN A 50 5.73 4.56 6.59
N ALA A 51 5.48 3.44 7.28
CA ALA A 51 5.02 2.20 6.65
C ALA A 51 3.66 2.40 5.99
N ARG A 52 2.69 3.03 6.67
CA ARG A 52 1.39 3.38 6.07
C ARG A 52 1.53 4.30 4.85
N ALA A 53 2.40 5.31 4.91
CA ALA A 53 2.68 6.19 3.78
C ALA A 53 3.30 5.43 2.59
N GLN A 54 4.12 4.41 2.85
CA GLN A 54 4.69 3.58 1.79
C GLN A 54 3.65 2.60 1.21
N ALA A 55 2.76 2.03 2.01
CA ALA A 55 1.60 1.27 1.53
C ALA A 55 0.73 2.13 0.61
N GLY A 56 0.43 3.38 1.01
CA GLY A 56 -0.32 4.33 0.19
C GLY A 56 0.36 4.63 -1.16
N ARG A 57 1.68 4.82 -1.17
CA ARG A 57 2.46 4.99 -2.41
C ARG A 57 2.42 3.76 -3.32
N SER A 58 2.55 2.56 -2.75
CA SER A 58 2.42 1.31 -3.51
C SER A 58 1.01 1.13 -4.07
N ARG A 59 -0.03 1.50 -3.30
CA ARG A 59 -1.43 1.48 -3.76
C ARG A 59 -1.67 2.47 -4.90
N ALA A 60 -1.12 3.68 -4.81
CA ALA A 60 -1.21 4.67 -5.89
C ALA A 60 -0.56 4.16 -7.19
N ARG A 61 0.55 3.42 -7.09
CA ARG A 61 1.19 2.77 -8.26
C ARG A 61 0.34 1.65 -8.85
N GLU A 62 -0.31 0.85 -8.00
CA GLU A 62 -1.25 -0.18 -8.47
C GLU A 62 -2.44 0.41 -9.22
N VAL A 63 -3.02 1.49 -8.69
CA VAL A 63 -4.10 2.24 -9.36
C VAL A 63 -3.62 2.82 -10.69
N ALA A 64 -2.42 3.42 -10.74
CA ALA A 64 -1.86 3.95 -11.98
C ALA A 64 -1.60 2.86 -13.05
N ARG A 65 -1.38 1.61 -12.65
CA ARG A 65 -1.26 0.45 -13.55
C ARG A 65 -2.60 -0.10 -14.02
N GLY A 66 -3.74 0.47 -13.59
CA GLY A 66 -5.07 -0.05 -13.89
C GLY A 66 -5.50 -1.23 -13.02
N ASN A 67 -4.71 -1.60 -12.02
CA ASN A 67 -5.04 -2.61 -11.02
C ASN A 67 -5.64 -1.92 -9.78
N ALA A 68 -6.81 -1.31 -9.95
CA ALA A 68 -7.57 -0.87 -8.79
C ALA A 68 -8.02 -2.12 -8.01
N PRO A 69 -7.77 -2.21 -6.68
CA PRO A 69 -8.47 -3.21 -5.88
C PRO A 69 -9.98 -2.99 -6.06
N PRO A 70 -10.80 -4.06 -6.07
CA PRO A 70 -12.24 -3.95 -6.33
C PRO A 70 -13.01 -3.09 -5.30
N ASP A 71 -12.33 -2.65 -4.25
CA ASP A 71 -12.87 -1.87 -3.13
C ASP A 71 -12.19 -0.48 -2.99
N ALA A 72 -11.59 0.04 -4.07
CA ALA A 72 -11.18 1.44 -4.13
C ALA A 72 -12.40 2.30 -4.53
N PRO A 73 -12.82 3.31 -3.74
CA PRO A 73 -13.80 4.28 -4.21
C PRO A 73 -13.25 4.92 -5.48
N SER A 74 -14.07 4.90 -6.52
CA SER A 74 -13.74 5.35 -7.87
C SER A 74 -13.03 6.71 -7.80
N PRO A 75 -11.76 6.84 -8.24
CA PRO A 75 -11.21 8.16 -8.48
C PRO A 75 -11.95 8.68 -9.71
N GLU A 76 -12.82 9.67 -9.49
CA GLU A 76 -13.46 10.41 -10.57
C GLU A 76 -12.40 10.89 -11.57
N PRO A 77 -12.68 10.81 -12.89
CA PRO A 77 -11.70 11.10 -13.92
C PRO A 77 -11.43 12.61 -13.96
N VAL A 78 -10.39 13.07 -13.26
CA VAL A 78 -9.80 14.38 -13.57
C VAL A 78 -9.01 14.22 -14.87
N ALA A 79 -9.61 14.80 -15.91
CA ALA A 79 -9.19 14.81 -17.29
C ALA A 79 -7.68 14.99 -17.48
N THR A 80 -7.12 14.10 -18.31
CA THR A 80 -5.91 14.35 -19.08
C THR A 80 -6.14 15.57 -19.99
N ALA A 81 -5.37 16.64 -19.81
CA ALA A 81 -5.26 17.73 -20.77
C ALA A 81 -3.82 17.76 -21.29
N ALA A 82 -3.70 17.32 -22.54
CA ALA A 82 -2.79 17.74 -23.59
C ALA A 82 -1.28 17.91 -23.29
N ALA A 83 -0.51 17.08 -24.00
CA ALA A 83 0.90 17.18 -24.37
C ALA A 83 1.23 18.48 -25.18
N PRO A 84 2.35 18.53 -25.92
CA PRO A 84 3.77 18.74 -25.53
C PRO A 84 4.32 20.03 -26.18
N ASP A 85 5.55 20.48 -25.87
CA ASP A 85 6.35 21.21 -26.88
C ASP A 85 7.86 21.25 -26.56
N GLU A 86 8.65 21.11 -27.61
CA GLU A 86 10.11 21.19 -27.66
C GLU A 86 10.58 22.65 -27.61
N LYS A 87 11.64 22.94 -26.87
CA LYS A 87 12.88 23.51 -27.42
C LYS A 87 14.03 23.53 -26.40
#